data_AF-A0A8D5JZS7-F1
#
_entry.id   AF-A0A8D5JZS7-F1
#
_cell.length_a   1.000
_cell.length_b   1.000
_cell.length_c   1.000
_cell.angle_alpha   90.00
_cell.angle_beta   90.00
_cell.angle_gamma   90.00
#
_symmetry.space_group_name_H-M   'P 1'
#
loop_
_entity.id
_entity.type
_entity.pdbx_description
1 polymer ?
#
loop_
_entity_poly.entity_id
_entity_poly.type
_entity_poly.pdbx_seq_one_letter_code
_entity_poly.pdbx_strand_id
1 'polypeptide(L)'
;MKEFEVNSIHKPNRNSSHEHITHIGNNTGLWKMTRETAIARIDSKTEAYYTIDYTSGKRAYIGVVRSAGKLPYLRTYADSKYNDNLLALLECSPSCKLVT
;
A
#
# COMPACT_ATOMS: atom_id res chain seq x y z
N MET A 1 16.37 2.25 7.60
CA MET A 1 15.03 1.92 7.06
C MET A 1 14.90 2.59 5.71
N LYS A 2 14.50 1.86 4.67
CA LYS A 2 14.31 2.42 3.31
C LYS A 2 12.84 2.81 3.14
N GLU A 3 12.59 3.88 2.40
CA GLU A 3 11.23 4.37 2.14
C GLU A 3 10.89 4.25 0.66
N PHE A 4 9.70 3.75 0.35
CA PHE A 4 9.24 3.57 -1.02
C PHE A 4 7.87 4.20 -1.24
N GLU A 5 7.73 4.98 -2.31
CA GLU A 5 6.45 5.50 -2.75
C GLU A 5 5.61 4.39 -3.39
N VAL A 6 4.35 4.29 -2.96
CA VAL A 6 3.31 3.46 -3.55
C VAL A 6 2.35 4.38 -4.29
N ASN A 7 2.24 4.19 -5.61
CA ASN A 7 1.29 4.92 -6.46
C ASN A 7 0.30 4.00 -7.20
N SER A 8 0.41 2.69 -6.96
CA SER A 8 -0.50 1.70 -7.53
C SER A 8 -0.82 0.56 -6.56
N ILE A 9 -2.02 -0.01 -6.68
CA ILE A 9 -2.46 -1.20 -5.95
C ILE A 9 -3.17 -2.19 -6.88
N HIS A 10 -3.31 -3.45 -6.44
CA HIS A 10 -4.20 -4.42 -7.08
C HIS A 10 -5.30 -4.86 -6.11
N LYS A 11 -6.54 -4.86 -6.59
CA LYS A 11 -7.74 -5.38 -5.90
C LYS A 11 -8.68 -6.05 -6.89
N PRO A 12 -9.42 -7.10 -6.50
CA PRO A 12 -10.26 -7.88 -7.43
C PRO A 12 -11.39 -7.05 -8.05
N ASN A 13 -11.94 -6.06 -7.32
CA ASN A 13 -12.93 -5.12 -7.83
C ASN A 13 -12.57 -3.69 -7.40
N ARG A 14 -12.88 -2.68 -8.22
CA ARG A 14 -12.58 -1.26 -7.91
C ARG A 14 -13.18 -0.77 -6.58
N ASN A 15 -14.37 -1.26 -6.23
CA ASN A 15 -15.08 -0.90 -5.00
C ASN A 15 -14.69 -1.76 -3.79
N SER A 16 -13.71 -2.66 -3.93
CA SER A 16 -13.26 -3.49 -2.83
C SER A 16 -12.64 -2.65 -1.72
N SER A 17 -12.85 -3.06 -0.48
CA SER A 17 -12.25 -2.46 0.70
C SER A 17 -10.75 -2.75 0.78
N HIS A 18 -10.07 -2.10 1.73
CA HIS A 18 -8.63 -2.27 1.99
C HIS A 18 -8.22 -3.72 2.23
N GLU A 19 -9.11 -4.54 2.81
CA GLU A 19 -8.87 -5.95 3.12
C GLU A 19 -8.66 -6.82 1.87
N HIS A 20 -9.08 -6.34 0.69
CA HIS A 20 -8.95 -7.06 -0.57
C HIS A 20 -7.78 -6.57 -1.42
N ILE A 21 -6.97 -5.64 -0.92
CA ILE A 21 -5.72 -5.26 -1.59
C ILE A 21 -4.79 -6.48 -1.52
N THR A 22 -4.38 -6.97 -2.69
CA THR A 22 -3.47 -8.12 -2.81
C THR A 22 -2.05 -7.69 -3.13
N HIS A 23 -1.88 -6.55 -3.80
CA HIS A 23 -0.57 -6.03 -4.15
C HIS A 23 -0.50 -4.50 -3.96
N ILE A 24 0.69 -4.02 -3.62
CA ILE A 24 1.08 -2.61 -3.68
C ILE A 24 2.24 -2.46 -4.66
N GLY A 25 2.39 -1.30 -5.27
CA GLY A 25 3.46 -1.07 -6.24
C GLY A 25 3.70 0.39 -6.57
N ASN A 26 4.67 0.57 -7.47
CA ASN A 26 4.98 1.83 -8.09
C ASN A 26 5.12 1.63 -9.60
N ASN A 27 4.17 2.18 -10.36
CA ASN A 27 4.14 2.09 -11.81
C ASN A 27 5.33 2.83 -12.46
N THR A 28 5.85 3.89 -11.84
CA THR A 28 7.03 4.64 -12.31
C THR A 28 8.32 3.88 -12.01
N GLY A 29 8.40 3.27 -10.82
CA GLY A 29 9.52 2.43 -10.40
C GLY A 29 9.48 1.00 -10.95
N LEU A 30 8.42 0.65 -11.69
CA LEU A 30 8.19 -0.66 -12.31
C LEU A 30 8.32 -1.84 -11.33
N TRP A 31 7.82 -1.69 -10.11
CA TRP A 31 7.82 -2.74 -9.10
C TRP A 31 6.45 -2.91 -8.46
N LYS A 32 6.15 -4.14 -8.04
CA LYS A 32 4.99 -4.48 -7.22
C LYS A 32 5.37 -5.60 -6.26
N MET A 33 4.68 -5.71 -5.13
CA MET A 33 4.84 -6.80 -4.18
C MET A 33 3.49 -7.22 -3.61
N THR A 34 3.43 -8.42 -3.04
CA THR A 34 2.22 -8.88 -2.35
C THR A 34 2.00 -8.08 -1.06
N ARG A 35 0.74 -8.03 -0.62
CA ARG A 35 0.38 -7.49 0.69
C ARG A 35 1.19 -8.15 1.80
N GLU A 36 1.34 -9.47 1.75
CA GLU A 36 2.02 -10.26 2.78
C GLU A 36 3.50 -9.88 2.88
N THR A 37 4.19 -9.73 1.74
CA THR A 37 5.60 -9.26 1.71
C THR A 37 5.72 -7.85 2.28
N ALA A 38 4.84 -6.92 1.88
CA ALA A 38 4.86 -5.57 2.40
C ALA A 38 4.65 -5.53 3.92
N ILE A 39 3.68 -6.30 4.44
CA ILE A 39 3.41 -6.41 5.88
C ILE A 39 4.64 -6.93 6.62
N ALA A 40 5.28 -8.00 6.14
CA ALA A 40 6.48 -8.56 6.75
C ALA A 40 7.64 -7.55 6.80
N ARG A 41 7.81 -6.73 5.76
CA ARG A 41 8.85 -5.69 5.68
C ARG A 41 8.57 -4.51 6.61
N ILE A 42 7.30 -4.09 6.73
CA ILE A 42 6.88 -3.08 7.71
C ILE A 42 7.11 -3.60 9.14
N ASP A 43 6.68 -4.82 9.43
CA ASP A 43 6.78 -5.42 10.77
C ASP A 43 8.23 -5.62 11.22
N SER A 44 9.10 -6.02 10.28
CA SER A 44 10.55 -6.14 10.51
C SER A 44 11.27 -4.79 10.59
N LYS A 45 10.57 -3.67 10.35
CA LYS A 45 11.13 -2.30 10.33
C LYS A 45 12.27 -2.12 9.32
N THR A 46 12.30 -2.97 8.29
CA THR A 46 13.32 -2.90 7.23
C THR A 46 12.96 -1.81 6.22
N GLU A 47 11.68 -1.71 5.89
CA GLU A 47 11.13 -0.78 4.91
C GLU A 47 9.88 -0.07 5.45
N ALA A 48 9.63 1.12 4.93
CA ALA A 48 8.39 1.85 5.11
C ALA A 48 7.84 2.26 3.73
N TYR A 49 6.52 2.35 3.64
CA TYR A 49 5.83 2.69 2.40
C TYR A 49 4.94 3.91 2.63
N TYR A 50 4.80 4.76 1.61
CA TYR A 50 3.94 5.94 1.67
C TYR A 50 3.26 6.18 0.34
N THR A 51 2.13 6.87 0.36
CA THR A 51 1.48 7.43 -0.83
C THR A 51 1.63 8.94 -0.82
N ILE A 52 1.54 9.57 -2.00
CA ILE A 52 1.45 11.03 -2.12
C ILE A 52 0.00 11.37 -2.44
N ASP A 53 -0.59 12.24 -1.64
CA ASP A 53 -1.85 12.89 -2.00
C ASP A 53 -1.55 13.97 -3.05
N TYR A 54 -1.96 13.74 -4.30
CA TYR A 54 -1.69 14.66 -5.40
C TYR A 54 -2.42 16.01 -5.29
N THR A 55 -3.43 16.13 -4.41
CA THR A 55 -4.12 17.41 -4.17
C THR A 55 -3.37 18.28 -3.16
N SER A 56 -2.83 17.69 -2.11
CA SER A 56 -2.15 18.41 -1.02
C SER A 56 -0.62 18.33 -1.09
N GLY A 57 -0.06 17.44 -1.91
CA GLY A 57 1.37 17.13 -1.97
C GLY A 57 1.90 16.39 -0.74
N LYS A 58 1.04 16.06 0.23
CA LYS A 58 1.46 15.46 1.50
C LYS A 58 1.67 13.96 1.37
N ARG A 59 2.64 13.45 2.13
CA ARG A 59 2.88 12.01 2.27
C ARG A 59 1.93 11.42 3.32
N ALA A 60 1.32 10.29 2.98
CA ALA A 60 0.57 9.45 3.91
C ALA A 60 1.27 8.09 4.03
N TYR A 61 1.77 7.76 5.22
CA TYR A 61 2.45 6.49 5.44
C TYR A 61 1.47 5.33 5.45
N ILE A 62 1.90 4.16 5.01
CA ILE A 62 1.09 2.95 5.01
C ILE A 62 1.42 2.15 6.27
N GLY A 63 0.38 1.83 7.05
CA GLY A 63 0.47 0.99 8.23
C GLY A 63 -0.24 -0.34 8.05
N VAL A 64 0.08 -1.27 8.95
CA VAL A 64 -0.60 -2.57 9.05
C VAL A 64 -1.76 -2.47 10.03
N VAL A 65 -2.97 -2.74 9.56
CA VAL A 65 -4.16 -2.86 10.39
C VAL A 65 -4.36 -4.32 10.76
N ARG A 66 -4.55 -4.57 12.05
CA ARG A 66 -4.89 -5.88 12.62
C ARG A 66 -6.22 -5.74 13.35
N SER A 67 -7.23 -6.46 12.89
CA SER A 67 -8.57 -6.46 13.48
C SER A 67 -8.99 -7.90 13.77
N ALA A 68 -9.68 -8.12 14.89
CA ALA A 68 -10.15 -9.46 15.25
C ALA A 68 -11.02 -10.06 14.13
N GLY A 69 -10.76 -11.32 13.79
CA GLY A 69 -11.49 -12.04 12.73
C GLY A 69 -11.10 -11.68 11.29
N LYS A 70 -10.05 -10.87 11.07
CA LYS A 70 -9.57 -10.46 9.75
C LYS A 70 -8.09 -10.74 9.57
N LEU A 71 -7.68 -11.08 8.35
CA LEU A 71 -6.27 -11.11 7.98
C LEU A 71 -5.68 -9.69 8.05
N PRO A 72 -4.41 -9.52 8.46
CA PRO A 72 -3.74 -8.23 8.44
C PRO A 72 -3.79 -7.57 7.06
N TYR A 73 -4.04 -6.27 7.01
CA TYR A 73 -4.16 -5.52 5.76
C TYR A 73 -3.53 -4.14 5.84
N LEU A 74 -3.34 -3.51 4.69
CA LEU A 74 -2.65 -2.23 4.56
C LEU A 74 -3.65 -1.09 4.50
N ARG A 75 -3.35 0.00 5.21
CA ARG A 75 -4.11 1.25 5.12
C ARG A 75 -3.19 2.44 5.29
N THR A 76 -3.48 3.53 4.62
CA THR A 76 -2.79 4.80 4.83
C THR A 76 -3.16 5.37 6.20
N TYR A 77 -2.14 5.79 6.93
CA TYR A 77 -2.18 6.38 8.25
C TYR A 77 -1.46 7.74 8.17
N ALA A 78 -2.23 8.82 8.26
CA ALA A 78 -1.74 10.19 8.24
C ALA A 78 -2.48 11.00 9.31
N ASP A 79 -1.80 11.94 9.96
CA ASP A 79 -2.40 12.82 10.98
C ASP A 79 -3.17 12.06 12.08
N SER A 80 -2.62 10.92 12.51
CA SER A 80 -3.23 9.98 13.47
C SER A 80 -4.59 9.40 13.06
N LYS A 81 -4.92 9.43 11.75
CA LYS A 81 -6.16 8.89 11.20
C LYS A 81 -5.86 7.94 10.04
N TYR A 82 -6.60 6.84 10.01
CA TYR A 82 -6.63 5.98 8.84
C TYR A 82 -7.54 6.61 7.77
N ASN A 83 -7.07 6.70 6.52
CA ASN A 83 -7.83 7.27 5.41
C ASN A 83 -7.89 6.31 4.21
N ASP A 84 -8.55 6.73 3.13
CA ASP A 84 -8.83 5.89 1.95
C ASP A 84 -7.91 6.21 0.76
N ASN A 85 -6.82 6.97 0.99
CA ASN A 85 -5.87 7.37 -0.06
C ASN A 85 -5.33 6.16 -0.82
N LEU A 86 -5.11 5.03 -0.13
CA LEU A 86 -4.66 3.80 -0.75
C LEU A 86 -5.68 3.24 -1.77
N LEU A 87 -6.99 3.36 -1.51
CA LEU A 87 -8.05 2.89 -2.42
C LEU A 87 -8.25 3.77 -3.67
N ALA A 88 -7.76 5.01 -3.61
CA ALA A 88 -7.81 5.97 -4.69
C ALA A 88 -6.66 5.81 -5.70
N LEU A 89 -5.63 5.03 -5.37
CA LEU A 89 -4.49 4.78 -6.25
C LEU A 89 -4.87 4.05 -7.53
N LEU A 90 -3.98 4.15 -8.52
CA LEU A 90 -4.11 3.48 -9.80
C LEU A 90 -3.95 1.96 -9.66
N GLU A 91 -4.34 1.25 -10.71
CA GLU A 91 -4.12 -0.19 -10.83
C GLU A 91 -2.62 -0.48 -11.07
N CYS A 92 -2.09 -1.54 -10.46
CA CYS A 92 -0.73 -1.99 -10.71
C CYS A 92 -0.55 -2.43 -12.17
N SER A 93 0.43 -1.88 -12.87
CA SER A 93 0.72 -2.23 -14.25
C SER A 93 1.16 -3.70 -14.37
N PRO A 94 0.72 -4.43 -15.41
CA PRO A 94 1.26 -5.75 -15.76
C PRO A 94 2.78 -5.74 -15.95
N SER A 95 3.36 -4.61 -16.37
CA SER A 95 4.81 -4.44 -16.59
C SER A 95 5.63 -4.31 -15.28
N CYS A 96 4.98 -4.11 -14.14
CA CYS A 96 5.68 -4.04 -12.86
C CYS A 96 6.26 -5.42 -12.48
N LYS A 97 7.54 -5.45 -12.13
CA LYS A 97 8.22 -6.66 -11.66
C LYS A 97 7.77 -7.00 -10.24
N LEU A 98 7.45 -8.26 -10.01
CA LEU A 98 7.15 -8.75 -8.67
C LEU A 98 8.45 -8.82 -7.86
N VAL A 99 8.52 -8.07 -6.78
CA VAL A 99 9.63 -8.08 -5.83
C VAL A 99 9.21 -8.83 -4.57
N THR A 100 10.09 -9.67 -4.05
CA THR A 100 9.89 -10.52 -2.88
C THR A 100 10.87 -10.16 -1.79
#